data_AF-A0A4P5TXH8-F1
#
_entry.id   AF-A0A4P5TXH8-F1
#
_cell.length_a   1.000
_cell.length_b   1.000
_cell.length_c   1.000
_cell.angle_alpha   90.00
_cell.angle_beta   90.00
_cell.angle_gamma   90.00
#
_symmetry.space_group_name_H-M   'P 1'
#
loop_
_entity.id
_entity.type
_entity.pdbx_description
1 polymer ?
#
loop_
_entity_poly.entity_id
_entity_poly.type
_entity_poly.pdbx_seq_one_letter_code
_entity_poly.pdbx_strand_id
1 'polypeptide(L)'
;MKRHFSIKIYSILIIALLFSARGKAQIVYTDVNPDSVSSGVYNLDLNNDATTDFIISQTVGSPICTHNTHYIRISPTGNNEVLTNSTPYVYKLSSNTVIDTSTNFWSNNANQTMLYYHWQTLMCPGGAYAGQGNWLNAVNGYLGLKLFVNNIPYCGWALLNTSSSASSGITTFTIQGYAYNSIPGEQIAAGEIGCNLPTPIITPSGSTTL
;
A
#
# COMPACT_ATOMS: atom_id res chain seq x y z
N MET A 1 -21.61 -54.58 15.59
CA MET A 1 -20.24 -54.09 15.25
C MET A 1 -20.17 -52.99 14.17
N LYS A 2 -21.25 -52.57 13.49
CA LYS A 2 -21.18 -51.60 12.37
C LYS A 2 -21.26 -50.10 12.75
N ARG A 3 -21.57 -49.77 14.01
CA ARG A 3 -21.86 -48.38 14.46
C ARG A 3 -20.62 -47.52 14.73
N HIS A 4 -19.46 -48.13 14.99
CA HIS A 4 -18.21 -47.40 15.26
C HIS A 4 -17.42 -47.02 14.00
N PHE A 5 -17.72 -47.63 12.85
CA PHE A 5 -17.01 -47.35 11.59
C PHE A 5 -17.55 -46.08 10.90
N SER A 6 -18.86 -45.84 10.98
CA SER A 6 -19.49 -44.65 10.40
C SER A 6 -19.09 -43.35 11.12
N ILE A 7 -18.90 -43.39 12.45
CA ILE A 7 -18.56 -42.19 13.26
C ILE A 7 -17.19 -41.64 12.87
N LYS A 8 -16.20 -42.50 12.59
CA LYS A 8 -14.85 -42.08 12.18
C LYS A 8 -14.83 -41.40 10.80
N ILE A 9 -15.70 -41.81 9.88
CA ILE A 9 -15.81 -41.22 8.55
C ILE A 9 -16.43 -39.81 8.62
N TYR A 10 -17.46 -39.59 9.46
CA TYR A 10 -18.05 -38.27 9.66
C TYR A 10 -17.07 -37.26 10.28
N SER A 11 -16.23 -37.69 11.24
CA SER A 11 -15.22 -36.81 11.86
C SER A 11 -14.17 -36.32 10.86
N ILE A 12 -13.75 -37.15 9.90
CA ILE A 12 -12.76 -36.77 8.87
C ILE A 12 -13.39 -35.81 7.85
N LEU A 13 -14.66 -36.00 7.49
CA LEU A 13 -15.36 -35.11 6.55
C LEU A 13 -15.55 -33.70 7.13
N ILE A 14 -15.85 -33.57 8.43
CA ILE A 14 -16.01 -32.27 9.09
C ILE A 14 -14.68 -31.52 9.17
N ILE A 15 -13.56 -32.21 9.43
CA ILE A 15 -12.23 -31.60 9.44
C ILE A 15 -11.80 -31.18 8.02
N ALA A 16 -12.15 -31.95 6.99
CA ALA A 16 -11.89 -31.59 5.59
C ALA A 16 -12.77 -30.43 5.08
N LEU A 17 -14.01 -30.30 5.59
CA LEU A 17 -14.91 -29.17 5.29
C LEU A 17 -14.48 -27.89 6.01
N LEU A 18 -13.89 -27.98 7.20
CA LEU A 18 -13.30 -26.83 7.90
C LEU A 18 -12.05 -26.28 7.18
N PHE A 19 -11.40 -27.08 6.33
CA PHE A 19 -10.23 -26.67 5.54
C PHE A 19 -10.56 -26.06 4.16
N SER A 20 -11.84 -25.96 3.79
CA SER A 20 -12.26 -25.53 2.44
C SER A 20 -13.06 -24.22 2.38
N ALA A 21 -13.17 -23.49 3.49
CA ALA A 21 -13.56 -22.08 3.44
C ALA A 21 -12.31 -21.23 3.10
N ARG A 22 -11.95 -21.14 1.81
CA ARG A 22 -11.13 -20.03 1.35
C ARG A 22 -11.85 -18.74 1.76
N GLY A 23 -11.23 -17.98 2.66
CA GLY A 23 -11.78 -16.75 3.22
C GLY A 23 -12.25 -15.84 2.09
N LYS A 24 -13.47 -15.32 2.21
CA LYS A 24 -13.90 -14.20 1.38
C LYS A 24 -12.90 -13.07 1.63
N ALA A 25 -12.31 -12.51 0.57
CA ALA A 25 -11.41 -11.36 0.69
C ALA A 25 -12.09 -10.29 1.57
N GLN A 26 -11.49 -9.99 2.71
CA GLN A 26 -11.94 -8.94 3.61
C GLN A 26 -10.90 -7.84 3.54
N ILE A 27 -11.00 -7.07 2.47
CA ILE A 27 -10.22 -5.85 2.33
C ILE A 27 -10.72 -4.86 3.38
N VAL A 28 -9.81 -4.39 4.22
CA VAL A 28 -10.09 -3.35 5.22
C VAL A 28 -9.57 -2.05 4.65
N TYR A 29 -10.50 -1.17 4.27
CA TYR A 29 -10.21 0.15 3.72
C TYR A 29 -10.41 1.24 4.78
N THR A 30 -9.50 2.20 4.81
CA THR A 30 -9.60 3.42 5.60
C THR A 30 -9.47 4.65 4.69
N ASP A 31 -10.49 5.51 4.75
CA ASP A 31 -10.51 6.80 4.08
C ASP A 31 -9.84 7.85 4.95
N VAL A 32 -8.93 8.64 4.39
CA VAL A 32 -8.30 9.77 5.12
C VAL A 32 -9.09 11.03 4.76
N ASN A 33 -10.07 11.39 5.59
CA ASN A 33 -10.96 12.52 5.34
C ASN A 33 -10.94 13.54 6.50
N PRO A 34 -10.49 14.80 6.26
CA PRO A 34 -9.98 15.31 4.98
C PRO A 34 -8.62 14.71 4.61
N ASP A 35 -8.32 14.67 3.31
CA ASP A 35 -7.02 14.27 2.78
C ASP A 35 -5.88 14.94 3.56
N SER A 36 -4.92 14.14 4.03
CA SER A 36 -3.82 14.64 4.85
C SER A 36 -2.69 15.16 3.97
N VAL A 37 -2.68 16.48 3.74
CA VAL A 37 -1.57 17.19 3.08
C VAL A 37 -0.46 17.46 4.08
N SER A 38 0.77 17.02 3.79
CA SER A 38 1.92 17.22 4.67
C SER A 38 3.18 17.63 3.91
N SER A 39 3.93 18.54 4.53
CA SER A 39 5.32 18.87 4.22
C SER A 39 6.28 18.46 5.35
N GLY A 40 5.80 17.60 6.25
CA GLY A 40 6.53 17.10 7.42
C GLY A 40 6.48 15.57 7.47
N VAL A 41 5.93 15.02 8.55
CA VAL A 41 5.84 13.57 8.78
C VAL A 41 4.37 13.13 8.77
N TYR A 42 4.11 11.93 8.26
CA TYR A 42 2.85 11.21 8.41
C TYR A 42 3.15 9.79 8.90
N ASN A 43 2.57 9.45 10.04
CA ASN A 43 2.69 8.14 10.66
C ASN A 43 1.47 7.31 10.24
N LEU A 44 1.66 6.42 9.28
CA LEU A 44 0.64 5.50 8.81
C LEU A 44 0.57 4.31 9.75
N ASP A 45 -0.60 4.11 10.33
CA ASP A 45 -1.05 2.89 11.01
C ASP A 45 -2.00 2.18 10.02
N LEU A 46 -1.52 1.13 9.37
CA LEU A 46 -2.21 0.49 8.26
C LEU A 46 -3.37 -0.38 8.75
N ASN A 47 -3.19 -1.05 9.90
CA ASN A 47 -4.20 -1.93 10.49
C ASN A 47 -5.06 -1.26 11.58
N ASN A 48 -4.81 0.01 11.88
CA ASN A 48 -5.48 0.81 12.90
C ASN A 48 -5.35 0.22 14.31
N ASP A 49 -4.19 -0.35 14.67
CA ASP A 49 -3.92 -0.93 15.99
C ASP A 49 -3.27 0.05 17.01
N ALA A 50 -3.20 1.33 16.64
CA ALA A 50 -2.54 2.42 17.35
C ALA A 50 -1.00 2.37 17.33
N THR A 51 -0.41 1.49 16.54
CA THR A 51 1.04 1.44 16.28
C THR A 51 1.34 2.01 14.90
N THR A 52 2.38 2.83 14.79
CA THR A 52 2.83 3.28 13.47
C THR A 52 3.51 2.15 12.72
N ASP A 53 3.00 1.81 11.54
CA ASP A 53 3.53 0.78 10.64
C ASP A 53 4.51 1.33 9.61
N PHE A 54 4.25 2.54 9.12
CA PHE A 54 5.08 3.21 8.12
C PHE A 54 5.16 4.71 8.39
N ILE A 55 6.33 5.28 8.16
CA ILE A 55 6.58 6.71 8.32
C ILE A 55 6.88 7.31 6.96
N ILE A 56 6.00 8.17 6.47
CA ILE A 56 6.23 8.96 5.25
C ILE A 56 6.68 10.34 5.67
N SER A 57 7.79 10.83 5.11
CA SER A 57 8.41 12.06 5.56
C SER A 57 8.94 12.90 4.41
N GLN A 58 8.70 14.20 4.50
CA GLN A 58 9.48 15.22 3.83
C GLN A 58 10.77 15.45 4.64
N THR A 59 11.91 15.36 3.98
CA THR A 59 13.21 15.65 4.62
C THR A 59 14.05 16.56 3.74
N VAL A 60 14.97 17.28 4.37
CA VAL A 60 15.95 18.13 3.68
C VAL A 60 17.33 17.49 3.85
N GLY A 61 17.98 17.20 2.74
CA GLY A 61 19.36 16.71 2.70
C GLY A 61 20.37 17.84 2.53
N SER A 62 21.64 17.46 2.47
CA SER A 62 22.76 18.39 2.36
C SER A 62 22.62 19.33 1.16
N PRO A 63 22.99 20.61 1.33
CA PRO A 63 22.88 21.58 0.25
C PRO A 63 23.91 21.30 -0.85
N ILE A 64 23.50 21.47 -2.10
CA ILE A 64 24.37 21.53 -3.27
C ILE A 64 24.46 23.00 -3.69
N CYS A 65 25.65 23.58 -3.67
CA CYS A 65 25.89 24.98 -4.05
C CYS A 65 24.90 25.95 -3.37
N THR A 66 24.75 25.87 -2.05
CA THR A 66 23.80 26.65 -1.23
C THR A 66 22.30 26.36 -1.43
N HIS A 67 21.92 25.35 -2.22
CA HIS A 67 20.52 24.96 -2.43
C HIS A 67 20.23 23.61 -1.79
N ASN A 68 19.14 23.53 -1.04
CA ASN A 68 18.75 22.31 -0.35
C ASN A 68 18.24 21.25 -1.33
N THR A 69 18.51 19.98 -1.00
CA THR A 69 17.82 18.85 -1.65
C THR A 69 16.65 18.43 -0.80
N HIS A 70 15.48 18.33 -1.40
CA HIS A 70 14.25 17.93 -0.72
C HIS A 70 13.89 16.51 -1.11
N TYR A 71 13.49 15.69 -0.15
CA TYR A 71 13.10 14.30 -0.37
C TYR A 71 11.69 14.06 0.16
N ILE A 72 10.92 13.22 -0.53
CA ILE A 72 9.87 12.43 0.11
C ILE A 72 10.40 11.01 0.25
N ARG A 73 10.36 10.50 1.48
CA ARG A 73 10.86 9.18 1.86
C ARG A 73 9.81 8.40 2.62
N ILE A 74 9.99 7.08 2.62
CA ILE A 74 9.24 6.18 3.49
C ILE A 74 10.21 5.30 4.29
N SER A 75 9.86 5.08 5.55
CA SER A 75 10.51 4.11 6.43
C SER A 75 9.46 3.15 6.97
N PRO A 76 9.51 1.85 6.66
CA PRO A 76 8.74 0.87 7.40
C PRO A 76 9.24 0.78 8.85
N THR A 77 8.35 0.45 9.78
CA THR A 77 8.70 0.18 11.18
C THR A 77 8.76 -1.33 11.44
N GLY A 78 9.55 -1.75 12.43
CA GLY A 78 9.70 -3.17 12.76
C GLY A 78 10.12 -4.02 11.56
N ASN A 79 9.37 -5.09 11.28
CA ASN A 79 9.62 -6.00 10.16
C ASN A 79 8.84 -5.62 8.88
N ASN A 80 8.09 -4.52 8.89
CA ASN A 80 7.26 -4.11 7.75
C ASN A 80 8.13 -3.85 6.50
N GLU A 81 7.55 -4.00 5.31
CA GLU A 81 8.29 -3.82 4.07
C GLU A 81 7.52 -2.96 3.07
N VAL A 82 8.27 -2.28 2.23
CA VAL A 82 7.74 -1.45 1.15
C VAL A 82 8.13 -2.07 -0.18
N LEU A 83 7.20 -2.00 -1.13
CA LEU A 83 7.43 -2.46 -2.49
C LEU A 83 8.40 -1.51 -3.22
N THR A 84 9.46 -2.07 -3.78
CA THR A 84 10.52 -1.31 -4.47
C THR A 84 10.81 -1.91 -5.84
N ASN A 85 11.26 -1.09 -6.80
CA ASN A 85 11.72 -1.61 -8.11
C ASN A 85 13.23 -1.87 -8.13
N SER A 86 13.96 -1.17 -7.27
CA SER A 86 15.39 -1.29 -7.01
C SER A 86 15.68 -0.58 -5.69
N THR A 87 16.69 -0.99 -4.93
CA THR A 87 17.15 -0.18 -3.80
C THR A 87 17.83 1.09 -4.33
N PRO A 88 17.48 2.32 -3.88
CA PRO A 88 16.55 2.70 -2.82
C PRO A 88 15.18 3.25 -3.30
N TYR A 89 14.77 2.99 -4.54
CA TYR A 89 13.58 3.60 -5.16
C TYR A 89 12.29 2.82 -4.90
N VAL A 90 11.36 3.51 -4.24
CA VAL A 90 10.02 3.00 -3.95
C VAL A 90 9.22 2.88 -5.23
N TYR A 91 8.56 1.74 -5.44
CA TYR A 91 7.78 1.52 -6.64
C TYR A 91 6.43 2.26 -6.55
N LYS A 92 6.02 2.90 -7.65
CA LYS A 92 4.71 3.52 -7.78
C LYS A 92 3.82 2.59 -8.61
N LEU A 93 2.77 2.08 -8.00
CA LEU A 93 1.81 1.20 -8.65
C LEU A 93 0.70 1.98 -9.34
N SER A 94 0.22 1.43 -10.44
CA SER A 94 -1.05 1.83 -11.07
C SER A 94 -2.21 1.10 -10.41
N SER A 95 -3.42 1.68 -10.52
CA SER A 95 -4.65 1.00 -10.08
C SER A 95 -4.77 -0.41 -10.68
N ASN A 96 -5.30 -1.33 -9.88
CA ASN A 96 -5.46 -2.76 -10.18
C ASN A 96 -4.16 -3.58 -10.33
N THR A 97 -2.98 -2.99 -10.08
CA THR A 97 -1.75 -3.80 -10.02
C THR A 97 -1.82 -4.74 -8.83
N VAL A 98 -1.56 -6.04 -9.05
CA VAL A 98 -1.57 -7.04 -7.98
C VAL A 98 -0.36 -6.85 -7.07
N ILE A 99 -0.62 -6.82 -5.76
CA ILE A 99 0.36 -6.77 -4.70
C ILE A 99 0.30 -8.11 -3.98
N ASP A 100 1.34 -8.91 -4.11
CA ASP A 100 1.50 -10.19 -3.42
C ASP A 100 2.83 -10.26 -2.65
N THR A 101 2.95 -11.25 -1.76
CA THR A 101 4.12 -11.40 -0.90
C THR A 101 5.34 -12.05 -1.55
N SER A 102 5.23 -12.64 -2.75
CA SER A 102 6.20 -13.63 -3.27
C SER A 102 6.88 -13.26 -4.60
N THR A 103 6.23 -12.48 -5.46
CA THR A 103 6.74 -12.12 -6.80
C THR A 103 7.42 -10.76 -6.83
N ASN A 104 7.29 -10.02 -5.74
CA ASN A 104 7.61 -8.61 -5.61
C ASN A 104 8.94 -8.39 -4.88
N PHE A 105 9.66 -7.32 -5.22
CA PHE A 105 10.89 -6.93 -4.53
C PHE A 105 10.57 -6.02 -3.33
N TRP A 106 10.73 -6.58 -2.13
CA TRP A 106 10.38 -5.97 -0.86
C TRP A 106 11.61 -5.49 -0.11
N SER A 107 11.50 -4.34 0.55
CA SER A 107 12.60 -3.74 1.32
C SER A 107 12.10 -3.25 2.69
N ASN A 108 12.82 -3.66 3.74
CA ASN A 108 12.67 -3.16 5.11
C ASN A 108 13.59 -1.95 5.42
N ASN A 109 14.42 -1.50 4.48
CA ASN A 109 15.34 -0.38 4.72
C ASN A 109 14.58 0.89 5.13
N ALA A 110 15.13 1.65 6.08
CA ALA A 110 14.62 2.99 6.39
C ALA A 110 14.98 3.99 5.28
N ASN A 111 14.27 5.11 5.23
CA ASN A 111 14.57 6.27 4.38
C ASN A 111 14.60 5.95 2.87
N GLN A 112 13.75 5.02 2.41
CA GLN A 112 13.63 4.68 0.99
C GLN A 112 13.09 5.89 0.21
N THR A 113 13.67 6.16 -0.95
CA THR A 113 13.38 7.37 -1.72
C THR A 113 12.16 7.16 -2.60
N MET A 114 11.11 7.96 -2.38
CA MET A 114 9.96 8.04 -3.28
C MET A 114 10.25 9.04 -4.40
N LEU A 115 10.64 10.25 -4.00
CA LEU A 115 11.12 11.31 -4.89
C LEU A 115 12.18 12.16 -4.20
N TYR A 116 12.97 12.84 -5.01
CA TYR A 116 13.80 13.94 -4.56
C TYR A 116 13.84 15.08 -5.57
N TYR A 117 14.08 16.26 -5.06
CA TYR A 117 14.09 17.51 -5.81
C TYR A 117 15.33 18.29 -5.40
N HIS A 118 16.25 18.48 -6.32
CA HIS A 118 17.56 19.06 -6.04
C HIS A 118 17.93 20.10 -7.08
N TRP A 119 18.85 20.98 -6.74
CA TRP A 119 19.40 21.93 -7.69
C TRP A 119 20.37 21.22 -8.64
N GLN A 120 20.03 21.19 -9.94
CA GLN A 120 20.79 20.47 -10.95
C GLN A 120 21.36 21.42 -12.00
N THR A 121 22.68 21.38 -12.16
CA THR A 121 23.37 22.14 -13.23
C THR A 121 24.73 21.55 -13.62
N LEU A 122 25.15 20.43 -13.00
CA LEU A 122 26.53 19.90 -12.93
C LEU A 122 27.49 20.64 -11.96
N MET A 123 26.92 21.38 -10.98
CA MET A 123 27.54 22.01 -9.79
C MET A 123 27.79 23.55 -9.82
N CYS A 124 26.95 24.27 -10.59
CA CYS A 124 26.45 25.65 -10.33
C CYS A 124 27.40 26.83 -10.63
N PRO A 125 27.18 27.65 -11.68
CA PRO A 125 26.12 28.69 -11.68
C PRO A 125 25.16 28.64 -12.90
N GLY A 126 23.92 29.10 -12.71
CA GLY A 126 22.91 29.27 -13.77
C GLY A 126 21.92 28.13 -13.98
N GLY A 127 21.83 27.15 -13.06
CA GLY A 127 20.90 26.02 -13.24
C GLY A 127 19.50 26.22 -12.68
N ALA A 128 18.83 25.09 -12.46
CA ALA A 128 17.44 25.03 -12.03
C ALA A 128 17.21 23.82 -11.11
N TYR A 129 16.09 23.80 -10.41
CA TYR A 129 15.68 22.60 -9.70
C TYR A 129 15.24 21.50 -10.67
N ALA A 130 15.62 20.26 -10.36
CA ALA A 130 15.22 19.06 -11.08
C ALA A 130 14.73 17.98 -10.11
N GLY A 131 13.68 17.29 -10.55
CA GLY A 131 13.04 16.23 -9.79
C GLY A 131 13.35 14.86 -10.35
N GLN A 132 13.47 13.88 -9.46
CA GLN A 132 13.71 12.49 -9.80
C GLN A 132 12.96 11.55 -8.84
N GLY A 133 12.81 10.29 -9.25
CA GLY A 133 12.12 9.24 -8.51
C GLY A 133 10.76 8.87 -9.13
N ASN A 134 10.29 7.67 -8.81
CA ASN A 134 9.05 7.11 -9.37
C ASN A 134 7.80 7.90 -8.94
N TRP A 135 7.93 8.66 -7.85
CA TRP A 135 6.85 9.45 -7.27
C TRP A 135 7.00 10.94 -7.56
N LEU A 136 7.74 11.36 -8.60
CA LEU A 136 7.81 12.77 -8.95
C LEU A 136 6.44 13.25 -9.47
N ASN A 137 5.83 14.23 -8.79
CA ASN A 137 4.53 14.82 -9.14
C ASN A 137 3.45 13.76 -9.42
N ALA A 138 3.44 12.70 -8.61
CA ALA A 138 2.53 11.59 -8.77
C ALA A 138 1.10 12.01 -8.39
N VAL A 139 0.15 11.61 -9.22
CA VAL A 139 -1.29 11.73 -8.94
C VAL A 139 -1.90 10.33 -8.92
N ASN A 140 -2.75 10.06 -7.94
CA ASN A 140 -3.40 8.78 -7.69
C ASN A 140 -2.40 7.60 -7.70
N GLY A 141 -1.25 7.78 -7.04
CA GLY A 141 -0.21 6.77 -6.97
C GLY A 141 -0.48 5.78 -5.83
N TYR A 142 -0.36 4.48 -6.11
CA TYR A 142 -0.49 3.44 -5.10
C TYR A 142 0.87 2.96 -4.62
N LEU A 143 1.02 2.90 -3.31
CA LEU A 143 2.22 2.42 -2.62
C LEU A 143 1.98 1.00 -2.15
N GLY A 144 2.79 0.03 -2.57
CA GLY A 144 2.69 -1.34 -2.09
C GLY A 144 3.31 -1.50 -0.71
N LEU A 145 2.55 -2.06 0.24
CA LEU A 145 2.91 -2.22 1.65
C LEU A 145 2.78 -3.69 2.06
N LYS A 146 3.74 -4.17 2.84
CA LYS A 146 3.66 -5.46 3.51
C LYS A 146 3.77 -5.24 5.01
N LEU A 147 2.66 -5.48 5.69
CA LEU A 147 2.54 -5.37 7.13
C LEU A 147 2.83 -6.73 7.77
N PHE A 148 3.61 -6.75 8.85
CA PHE A 148 3.83 -7.94 9.65
C PHE A 148 3.17 -7.79 11.02
N VAL A 149 2.12 -8.59 11.26
CA VAL A 149 1.50 -8.71 12.60
C VAL A 149 1.93 -10.06 13.16
N ASN A 150 2.68 -10.07 14.27
CA ASN A 150 3.23 -11.30 14.87
C ASN A 150 3.97 -12.20 13.86
N ASN A 151 4.81 -11.60 13.00
CA ASN A 151 5.54 -12.26 11.91
C ASN A 151 4.66 -12.89 10.81
N ILE A 152 3.38 -12.56 10.76
CA ILE A 152 2.47 -12.97 9.68
C ILE A 152 2.32 -11.80 8.70
N PRO A 153 2.62 -11.99 7.40
CA PRO A 153 2.55 -10.91 6.42
C PRO A 153 1.12 -10.67 5.91
N TYR A 154 0.80 -9.40 5.70
CA TYR A 154 -0.45 -8.91 5.11
C TYR A 154 -0.11 -7.92 3.98
N CYS A 155 -0.75 -8.07 2.83
CA CYS A 155 -0.56 -7.15 1.71
C CYS A 155 -1.50 -5.96 1.84
N GLY A 156 -0.99 -4.76 1.55
CA GLY A 156 -1.78 -3.54 1.55
C GLY A 156 -1.28 -2.50 0.56
N TRP A 157 -2.01 -1.40 0.49
CA TRP A 157 -1.65 -0.23 -0.28
C TRP A 157 -2.01 1.07 0.43
N ALA A 158 -1.30 2.15 0.09
CA ALA A 158 -1.71 3.52 0.40
C ALA A 158 -1.84 4.34 -0.90
N LEU A 159 -2.81 5.24 -0.95
CA LEU A 159 -3.07 6.15 -2.07
C LEU A 159 -2.50 7.53 -1.75
N LEU A 160 -1.58 8.00 -2.60
CA LEU A 160 -0.90 9.27 -2.40
C LEU A 160 -0.82 10.12 -3.66
N ASN A 161 -0.83 11.43 -3.43
CA ASN A 161 -0.33 12.43 -4.36
C ASN A 161 0.99 13.01 -3.85
N THR A 162 1.85 13.44 -4.77
CA THR A 162 3.06 14.18 -4.43
C THR A 162 3.16 15.41 -5.31
N SER A 163 3.79 16.46 -4.79
CA SER A 163 4.02 17.70 -5.52
C SER A 163 5.40 18.23 -5.22
N SER A 164 6.03 18.84 -6.22
CA SER A 164 7.32 19.50 -6.13
C SER A 164 7.25 20.86 -6.82
N SER A 165 7.81 21.89 -6.16
CA SER A 165 7.81 23.26 -6.68
C SER A 165 9.21 23.69 -7.10
N ALA A 166 9.36 24.01 -8.39
CA ALA A 166 10.59 24.52 -8.99
C ALA A 166 11.05 25.87 -8.44
N SER A 167 10.13 26.68 -7.89
CA SER A 167 10.42 28.04 -7.43
C SER A 167 10.76 28.12 -5.94
N SER A 168 10.32 27.15 -5.14
CA SER A 168 10.49 27.16 -3.68
C SER A 168 11.28 25.97 -3.12
N GLY A 169 11.59 24.97 -3.95
CA GLY A 169 12.25 23.73 -3.52
C GLY A 169 11.36 22.85 -2.64
N ILE A 170 10.13 23.26 -2.33
CA ILE A 170 9.24 22.52 -1.43
C ILE A 170 8.70 21.29 -2.14
N THR A 171 8.74 20.15 -1.44
CA THR A 171 8.07 18.91 -1.83
C THR A 171 6.99 18.59 -0.80
N THR A 172 5.77 18.29 -1.25
CA THR A 172 4.67 17.87 -0.38
C THR A 172 4.12 16.53 -0.81
N PHE A 173 3.41 15.88 0.10
CA PHE A 173 2.63 14.69 -0.22
C PHE A 173 1.26 14.79 0.43
N THR A 174 0.28 14.11 -0.17
CA THR A 174 -1.09 14.04 0.31
C THR A 174 -1.48 12.58 0.42
N ILE A 175 -1.92 12.16 1.60
CA ILE A 175 -2.49 10.82 1.81
C ILE A 175 -4.00 10.92 1.69
N GLN A 176 -4.59 10.02 0.89
CA GLN A 176 -6.03 10.03 0.62
C GLN A 176 -6.74 8.81 1.22
N GLY A 177 -6.05 7.67 1.30
CA GLY A 177 -6.63 6.45 1.86
C GLY A 177 -5.63 5.30 1.83
N TYR A 178 -5.97 4.22 2.51
CA TYR A 178 -5.16 3.01 2.55
C TYR A 178 -6.03 1.78 2.78
N ALA A 179 -5.54 0.62 2.36
CA ALA A 179 -6.21 -0.65 2.64
C ALA A 179 -5.22 -1.79 2.81
N TYR A 180 -5.67 -2.87 3.44
CA TYR A 180 -4.96 -4.15 3.46
C TYR A 180 -5.92 -5.31 3.34
N ASN A 181 -5.43 -6.45 2.85
CA ASN A 181 -6.16 -7.70 2.89
C ASN A 181 -6.02 -8.32 4.27
N SER A 182 -7.13 -8.49 5.01
CA SER A 182 -7.08 -9.05 6.37
C SER A 182 -6.84 -10.56 6.41
N ILE A 183 -6.76 -11.22 5.25
CA ILE A 183 -6.35 -12.63 5.16
C ILE A 183 -4.82 -12.69 5.00
N PRO A 184 -4.10 -13.35 5.92
CA PRO A 184 -2.66 -13.52 5.86
C PRO A 184 -2.13 -14.01 4.51
N GLY A 185 -1.10 -13.33 3.99
CA GLY A 185 -0.38 -13.72 2.77
C GLY A 185 -1.18 -13.60 1.46
N GLU A 186 -2.47 -13.28 1.53
CA GLU A 186 -3.29 -13.09 0.34
C GLU A 186 -2.96 -11.76 -0.34
N GLN A 187 -3.06 -11.78 -1.67
CA GLN A 187 -2.80 -10.61 -2.50
C GLN A 187 -3.91 -9.56 -2.36
N ILE A 188 -3.62 -8.34 -2.78
CA ILE A 188 -4.59 -7.25 -2.93
C ILE A 188 -4.30 -6.50 -4.22
N ALA A 189 -5.34 -6.07 -4.95
CA ALA A 189 -5.15 -5.17 -6.06
C ALA A 189 -5.00 -3.72 -5.56
N ALA A 190 -4.06 -2.96 -6.13
CA ALA A 190 -3.89 -1.54 -5.81
C ALA A 190 -5.19 -0.75 -6.06
N GLY A 191 -5.72 -0.12 -5.01
CA GLY A 191 -7.00 0.60 -5.06
C GLY A 191 -8.24 -0.28 -4.82
N GLU A 192 -8.06 -1.55 -4.52
CA GLU A 192 -9.15 -2.41 -4.06
C GLU A 192 -9.59 -1.98 -2.66
N ILE A 193 -10.89 -1.65 -2.51
CA ILE A 193 -11.49 -1.20 -1.24
C ILE A 193 -12.51 -2.20 -0.68
N GLY A 194 -12.73 -3.32 -1.35
CA GLY A 194 -13.73 -4.33 -0.97
C GLY A 194 -14.20 -5.19 -2.14
N CYS A 195 -14.87 -6.30 -1.81
CA CYS A 195 -15.50 -7.16 -2.79
C CYS A 195 -16.83 -6.54 -3.24
N ASN A 196 -16.85 -5.92 -4.43
CA ASN A 196 -18.11 -5.58 -5.08
C ASN A 196 -18.81 -6.89 -5.46
N LEU A 197 -19.81 -7.31 -4.67
CA LEU A 197 -20.71 -8.36 -5.13
C LEU A 197 -21.39 -7.86 -6.42
N PRO A 198 -21.42 -8.63 -7.52
CA PRO A 198 -22.31 -8.31 -8.62
C PRO A 198 -23.73 -8.28 -8.06
N THR A 199 -24.39 -7.14 -8.14
CA THR A 199 -25.78 -7.00 -7.74
C THR A 199 -26.59 -8.03 -8.55
N PRO A 200 -27.26 -9.00 -7.92
CA PRO A 200 -28.09 -9.94 -8.67
C PRO A 200 -29.14 -9.14 -9.41
N ILE A 201 -29.13 -9.19 -10.74
CA ILE A 201 -30.25 -8.69 -11.55
C ILE A 201 -31.39 -9.69 -11.30
N ILE A 202 -32.25 -9.38 -10.35
CA ILE A 202 -33.50 -10.13 -10.16
C ILE A 202 -34.43 -9.67 -11.29
N THR A 203 -34.45 -10.39 -12.40
CA THR A 203 -35.56 -10.30 -13.35
C THR A 203 -36.76 -11.02 -12.74
N PRO A 204 -37.89 -10.34 -12.48
CA PRO A 204 -39.11 -11.03 -12.07
C PRO A 204 -39.57 -11.91 -13.24
N SER A 205 -39.46 -13.23 -13.10
CA SER A 205 -40.07 -14.15 -14.05
C SER A 205 -41.59 -14.03 -13.92
N GLY A 206 -42.24 -13.67 -15.03
CA GLY A 206 -43.66 -13.36 -15.10
C GLY A 206 -44.59 -14.45 -14.56
N SER A 207 -45.71 -13.94 -14.05
CA SER A 207 -46.88 -14.62 -13.49
C SER A 207 -47.39 -15.78 -14.37
N THR A 208 -47.56 -16.95 -13.77
CA THR A 208 -48.43 -18.02 -14.29
C THR A 208 -49.88 -17.62 -14.14
N THR A 209 -50.55 -17.27 -15.23
CA THR A 209 -52.02 -17.24 -15.29
C THR A 209 -52.52 -18.65 -15.59
N LEU A 210 -53.39 -19.16 -14.71
CA LEU A 210 -54.28 -20.30 -14.93
C LEU A 210 -55.34 -19.96 -15.99
#